data_AF-A0Y8T7-F1
#
_entry.id   AF-A0Y8T7-F1
#
_cell.length_a   1.000
_cell.length_b   1.000
_cell.length_c   1.000
_cell.angle_alpha   90.00
_cell.angle_beta   90.00
_cell.angle_gamma   90.00
#
_symmetry.space_group_name_H-M   'P 1'
#
loop_
_entity.id
_entity.type
_entity.pdbx_description
1 polymer ?
#
loop_
_entity_poly.entity_id
_entity_poly.type
_entity_poly.pdbx_seq_one_letter_code
_entity_poly.pdbx_strand_id
1 'polypeptide(L)'
;MLAICVGLYFYTTEQKNYYDRVAIPIATNILTEISSGEKSALLNNLSQEAQKTLNDSQLETMLLHYRKFGQLDSVKNFQFSRVASALSILGDSKINYSADATFSSGAAAINITLVSEGNRLKIYNFTVTRS
;
A
#
# COMPACT_ATOMS: atom_id res chain seq x y z
N MET A 1 5.23 30.02 -18.25
CA MET A 1 5.18 28.58 -17.91
C MET A 1 5.15 28.37 -16.38
N LEU A 2 4.24 29.06 -15.67
CA LEU A 2 4.14 29.02 -14.19
C LEU A 2 2.72 28.62 -13.73
N ALA A 3 1.70 28.97 -14.51
CA ALA A 3 0.29 28.60 -14.24
C ALA A 3 0.05 27.07 -14.25
N ILE A 4 0.78 26.31 -15.08
CA ILE A 4 0.66 24.84 -15.13
C ILE A 4 1.18 24.21 -13.84
N CYS A 5 2.27 24.73 -13.27
CA CYS A 5 2.84 24.26 -12.00
C CYS A 5 1.92 24.56 -10.81
N VAL A 6 1.29 25.74 -10.80
CA VAL A 6 0.31 26.11 -9.76
C VAL A 6 -0.95 25.23 -9.87
N GLY A 7 -1.50 25.03 -11.08
CA GLY A 7 -2.65 24.15 -11.30
C GLY A 7 -2.37 22.69 -10.93
N LEU A 8 -1.20 22.16 -11.30
CA LEU A 8 -0.74 20.85 -10.85
C LEU A 8 -0.61 20.79 -9.33
N TYR A 9 -0.04 21.81 -8.68
CA TYR A 9 0.14 21.84 -7.23
C TYR A 9 -1.20 21.81 -6.47
N PHE A 10 -2.21 22.56 -6.91
CA PHE A 10 -3.55 22.55 -6.29
C PHE A 10 -4.29 21.23 -6.55
N TYR A 11 -4.32 20.76 -7.81
CA TYR A 11 -4.97 19.50 -8.16
C TYR A 11 -4.36 18.31 -7.40
N THR A 12 -3.04 18.32 -7.22
CA THR A 12 -2.32 17.27 -6.49
C THR A 12 -2.45 17.38 -4.97
N THR A 13 -2.81 18.55 -4.43
CA THR A 13 -3.07 18.73 -2.99
C THR A 13 -4.48 18.26 -2.63
N GLU A 14 -5.47 18.57 -3.47
CA GLU A 14 -6.83 18.06 -3.33
C GLU A 14 -6.90 16.55 -3.52
N GLN A 15 -6.21 15.99 -4.54
CA GLN A 15 -6.11 14.54 -4.69
C GLN A 15 -5.48 13.87 -3.48
N LYS A 16 -4.35 14.40 -2.97
CA LYS A 16 -3.72 13.86 -1.77
C LYS A 16 -4.68 13.90 -0.58
N ASN A 17 -5.35 15.02 -0.34
CA ASN A 17 -6.28 15.17 0.79
C ASN A 17 -7.53 14.30 0.67
N TYR A 18 -7.98 14.01 -0.56
CA TYR A 18 -9.07 13.09 -0.84
C TYR A 18 -8.65 11.64 -0.63
N TYR A 19 -7.52 11.23 -1.23
CA TYR A 19 -7.01 9.87 -1.10
C TYR A 19 -6.56 9.57 0.33
N ASP A 20 -5.90 10.48 1.02
CA ASP A 20 -5.46 10.26 2.41
C ASP A 20 -6.64 9.97 3.35
N ARG A 21 -7.76 10.67 3.17
CA ARG A 21 -8.96 10.49 4.01
C ARG A 21 -9.58 9.10 3.90
N VAL A 22 -9.47 8.47 2.74
CA VAL A 22 -10.10 7.16 2.47
C VAL A 22 -9.07 6.04 2.49
N ALA A 23 -7.93 6.23 1.84
CA ALA A 23 -6.92 5.21 1.61
C ALA A 23 -6.05 4.94 2.85
N ILE A 24 -5.72 5.93 3.69
CA ILE A 24 -4.88 5.67 4.88
C ILE A 24 -5.58 4.74 5.89
N PRO A 25 -6.86 4.98 6.27
CA PRO A 25 -7.56 4.06 7.16
C PRO A 25 -7.66 2.65 6.56
N ILE A 26 -7.93 2.54 5.26
CA ILE A 26 -8.02 1.25 4.57
C ILE A 26 -6.65 0.57 4.52
N ALA A 27 -5.58 1.29 4.17
CA ALA A 27 -4.22 0.78 4.16
C ALA A 27 -3.82 0.27 5.56
N THR A 28 -4.14 1.04 6.60
CA THR A 28 -3.85 0.64 7.99
C THR A 28 -4.56 -0.67 8.35
N ASN A 29 -5.87 -0.78 8.04
CA ASN A 29 -6.64 -2.01 8.30
C ASN A 29 -6.08 -3.21 7.52
N ILE A 30 -5.78 -3.02 6.23
CA ILE A 30 -5.16 -4.05 5.40
C ILE A 30 -3.84 -4.52 6.01
N LEU A 31 -2.97 -3.59 6.42
CA LEU A 31 -1.67 -3.89 7.02
C LEU A 31 -1.82 -4.68 8.32
N THR A 32 -2.79 -4.33 9.17
CA THR A 32 -3.13 -5.08 10.39
C THR A 32 -3.67 -6.48 10.08
N GLU A 33 -4.54 -6.62 9.07
CA GLU A 33 -5.08 -7.92 8.69
C GLU A 33 -3.98 -8.86 8.18
N ILE A 34 -3.10 -8.37 7.28
CA ILE A 34 -2.03 -9.20 6.71
C ILE A 34 -0.89 -9.48 7.71
N SER A 35 -0.72 -8.66 8.75
CA SER A 35 0.29 -8.92 9.80
C SER A 35 -0.01 -10.17 10.63
N SER A 36 -1.25 -10.67 10.57
CA SER A 36 -1.60 -11.99 11.13
C SER A 36 -0.74 -13.12 10.53
N GLY A 37 -0.23 -12.95 9.31
CA GLY A 37 0.52 -13.99 8.59
C GLY A 37 -0.37 -15.13 8.08
N GLU A 38 -1.69 -14.91 8.02
CA GLU A 38 -2.66 -15.84 7.45
C GLU A 38 -2.73 -15.70 5.93
N LYS A 39 -2.64 -16.84 5.22
CA LYS A 39 -2.70 -16.88 3.75
C LYS A 39 -3.98 -16.26 3.21
N SER A 40 -5.11 -16.53 3.86
CA SER A 40 -6.42 -16.00 3.49
C SER A 40 -6.50 -14.48 3.65
N ALA A 41 -5.91 -13.91 4.71
CA ALA A 41 -5.88 -12.46 4.93
C ALA A 41 -5.09 -11.74 3.83
N LEU A 42 -3.96 -12.30 3.41
CA LEU A 42 -3.18 -11.76 2.30
C LEU A 42 -3.94 -11.84 0.98
N LEU A 43 -4.46 -13.02 0.62
CA LEU A 43 -5.24 -13.21 -0.61
C LEU A 43 -6.49 -12.32 -0.67
N ASN A 44 -7.21 -12.17 0.44
CA ASN A 44 -8.40 -11.34 0.52
C ASN A 44 -8.10 -9.85 0.30
N ASN A 45 -6.86 -9.41 0.50
CA ASN A 45 -6.46 -8.01 0.35
C ASN A 45 -5.69 -7.75 -0.95
N LEU A 46 -5.15 -8.76 -1.62
CA LEU A 46 -4.52 -8.62 -2.94
C LEU A 46 -5.56 -8.33 -4.03
N SER A 47 -5.14 -7.53 -5.02
CA SER A 47 -5.90 -7.29 -6.24
C SER A 47 -5.95 -8.54 -7.11
N GLN A 48 -6.93 -8.65 -8.01
CA GLN A 48 -7.01 -9.79 -8.94
C GLN A 48 -5.76 -9.89 -9.82
N GLU A 49 -5.21 -8.74 -10.23
CA GLU A 49 -3.96 -8.70 -11.01
C GLU A 49 -2.78 -9.27 -10.20
N ALA A 50 -2.62 -8.85 -8.93
CA ALA A 50 -1.56 -9.35 -8.06
C ALA A 50 -1.73 -10.83 -7.71
N GLN A 51 -2.97 -11.30 -7.53
CA GLN A 51 -3.23 -12.73 -7.29
C GLN A 51 -2.84 -13.61 -8.49
N LYS A 52 -3.01 -13.12 -9.73
CA LYS A 52 -2.67 -13.87 -10.95
C LYS A 52 -1.16 -14.02 -11.17
N THR A 53 -0.35 -13.16 -10.57
CA THR A 53 1.12 -13.21 -10.72
C THR A 53 1.80 -14.06 -9.65
N LEU A 54 1.06 -14.50 -8.62
CA LEU A 54 1.57 -15.29 -7.52
C LEU A 54 1.13 -16.75 -7.68
N ASN A 55 2.09 -17.67 -7.65
CA ASN A 55 1.83 -19.07 -7.37
C ASN A 55 1.92 -19.35 -5.86
N ASP A 56 1.47 -20.54 -5.45
CA ASP A 56 1.47 -20.93 -4.03
C ASP A 56 2.85 -20.85 -3.36
N SER A 57 3.92 -21.22 -4.07
CA SER A 57 5.29 -21.17 -3.53
C SER A 57 5.77 -19.73 -3.28
N GLN A 58 5.45 -18.81 -4.21
CA GLN A 58 5.74 -17.40 -4.06
C GLN A 58 4.95 -16.79 -2.90
N LEU A 59 3.68 -17.16 -2.77
CA LEU A 59 2.82 -16.72 -1.69
C LEU A 59 3.33 -17.19 -0.32
N GLU A 60 3.71 -18.46 -0.18
CA GLU A 60 4.33 -18.98 1.05
C GLU A 60 5.66 -18.27 1.35
N THR A 61 6.48 -18.00 0.35
CA THR A 61 7.73 -17.25 0.52
C THR A 61 7.47 -15.84 1.08
N MET A 62 6.45 -15.15 0.56
CA MET A 62 6.03 -13.84 1.07
C MET A 62 5.53 -13.93 2.51
N LEU A 63 4.67 -14.91 2.82
CA LEU A 63 4.15 -15.12 4.18
C LEU A 63 5.28 -15.42 5.18
N LEU A 64 6.23 -16.29 4.81
CA LEU A 64 7.41 -16.60 5.61
C LEU A 64 8.30 -15.37 5.82
N HIS A 65 8.41 -14.50 4.82
CA HIS A 65 9.13 -13.24 4.95
C HIS A 65 8.41 -12.31 5.95
N TYR A 66 7.10 -12.14 5.83
CA TYR A 66 6.33 -11.24 6.71
C TYR A 66 6.23 -11.74 8.15
N ARG A 67 6.13 -13.06 8.38
CA ARG A 67 6.14 -13.66 9.72
C ARG A 67 7.39 -13.32 10.54
N LYS A 68 8.52 -13.00 9.89
CA LYS A 68 9.76 -12.57 10.58
C LYS A 68 9.66 -11.19 11.23
N PHE A 69 8.68 -10.39 10.83
CA PHE A 69 8.39 -9.10 11.46
C PHE A 69 7.50 -9.27 12.71
N GLY A 70 6.68 -10.33 12.73
CA GLY A 70 5.71 -10.59 13.78
C GLY A 70 4.49 -9.67 13.67
N GLN A 71 3.81 -9.43 14.78
CA GLN A 71 2.57 -8.64 14.77
C GLN A 71 2.86 -7.15 14.56
N LEU A 72 1.99 -6.49 13.80
CA LEU A 72 2.04 -5.05 13.60
C LEU A 72 1.49 -4.35 14.85
N ASP A 73 2.30 -3.48 15.45
CA ASP A 73 1.92 -2.67 16.61
C ASP A 73 1.38 -1.30 16.17
N SER A 74 2.09 -0.62 15.27
CA SER A 74 1.66 0.68 14.75
C SER A 74 2.18 0.97 13.35
N VAL A 75 1.44 1.81 12.61
CA VAL A 75 1.86 2.41 11.34
C VAL A 75 1.59 3.90 11.39
N LYS A 76 2.55 4.72 10.97
CA LYS A 76 2.48 6.18 11.01
C LYS A 76 3.23 6.78 9.82
N ASN A 77 3.15 8.11 9.71
CA ASN A 77 3.90 8.89 8.72
C ASN A 77 3.65 8.43 7.27
N PHE A 78 2.38 8.15 6.92
CA PHE A 78 2.00 7.83 5.55
C PHE A 78 2.37 8.99 4.61
N GLN A 79 3.19 8.69 3.61
CA GLN A 79 3.64 9.63 2.59
C GLN A 79 3.16 9.18 1.22
N PHE A 80 2.26 9.98 0.63
CA PHE A 80 1.77 9.75 -0.72
C PHE A 80 2.88 9.98 -1.76
N SER A 81 3.15 8.96 -2.58
CA SER A 81 4.15 9.04 -3.66
C SER A 81 3.48 9.40 -4.99
N ARG A 82 3.64 10.67 -5.37
CA ARG A 82 3.10 11.24 -6.61
C ARG A 82 3.72 10.64 -7.87
N VAL A 83 5.02 10.34 -7.87
CA VAL A 83 5.74 9.83 -9.06
C VAL A 83 5.23 8.43 -9.45
N ALA A 84 5.05 7.55 -8.46
CA ALA A 84 4.46 6.22 -8.69
C ALA A 84 2.99 6.31 -9.13
N SER A 85 2.24 7.29 -8.61
CA SER A 85 0.82 7.48 -8.93
C SER A 85 0.58 8.23 -10.26
N ALA A 86 1.55 9.03 -10.73
CA ALA A 86 1.48 9.72 -12.02
C ALA A 86 1.74 8.79 -13.20
N LEU A 87 2.53 7.73 -13.01
CA LEU A 87 2.72 6.68 -14.01
C LEU A 87 1.43 5.86 -14.25
N SER A 88 0.51 5.83 -13.29
CA SER A 88 -0.83 5.24 -13.45
C SER A 88 -1.86 6.11 -14.15
N ILE A 89 -1.54 7.35 -14.55
CA ILE A 89 -2.49 8.19 -15.32
C ILE A 89 -2.80 7.56 -16.70
N LEU A 90 -2.01 6.57 -17.13
CA LEU A 90 -2.23 5.77 -18.35
C LEU A 90 -3.01 4.46 -18.11
N GLY A 91 -3.58 4.22 -16.91
CA GLY A 91 -4.34 3.01 -16.55
C GLY A 91 -5.17 3.15 -15.25
N ASP A 92 -5.58 2.04 -14.64
CA ASP A 92 -6.32 2.04 -13.37
C ASP A 92 -5.56 2.82 -12.29
N SER A 93 -6.24 3.70 -11.56
CA SER A 93 -5.61 4.64 -10.63
C SER A 93 -4.87 3.90 -9.50
N LYS A 94 -3.54 3.84 -9.59
CA LYS A 94 -2.69 3.27 -8.54
C LYS A 94 -2.29 4.38 -7.56
N ILE A 95 -2.42 4.08 -6.27
CA ILE A 95 -2.17 5.01 -5.17
C ILE A 95 -1.02 4.42 -4.37
N ASN A 96 0.13 5.09 -4.34
CA ASN A 96 1.30 4.58 -3.65
C ASN A 96 1.59 5.35 -2.36
N TYR A 97 1.84 4.62 -1.28
CA TYR A 97 2.24 5.16 0.02
C TYR A 97 3.53 4.50 0.50
N SER A 98 4.38 5.30 1.14
CA SER A 98 5.37 4.80 2.11
C SER A 98 4.91 5.13 3.53
N ALA A 99 5.30 4.31 4.51
CA ALA A 99 4.96 4.53 5.91
C ALA A 99 6.02 3.94 6.84
N ASP A 100 6.12 4.50 8.05
CA ASP A 100 6.92 3.94 9.12
C ASP A 100 6.06 2.97 9.93
N ALA A 101 6.57 1.78 10.20
CA ALA A 101 5.87 0.75 10.94
C ALA A 101 6.70 0.25 12.13
N THR A 102 6.01 -0.08 13.22
CA THR A 102 6.59 -0.81 14.35
C THR A 102 5.94 -2.17 14.38
N PHE A 103 6.75 -3.21 14.29
CA PHE A 103 6.33 -4.59 14.50
C PHE A 103 6.93 -5.12 15.81
N SER A 104 6.41 -6.25 16.31
CA SER A 104 6.96 -6.90 17.50
C SER A 104 8.45 -7.26 17.38
N SER A 105 8.98 -7.43 16.16
CA SER A 105 10.41 -7.68 15.94
C SER A 105 11.26 -6.40 15.78
N GLY A 106 10.66 -5.21 15.81
CA GLY A 106 11.35 -3.93 15.61
C GLY A 106 10.73 -3.03 14.53
N ALA A 107 11.43 -1.93 14.26
CA ALA A 107 11.01 -0.92 13.28
C ALA A 107 11.22 -1.40 11.84
N ALA A 108 10.33 -0.95 10.95
CA ALA A 108 10.38 -1.22 9.52
C ALA A 108 9.79 -0.06 8.71
N ALA A 109 10.15 -0.01 7.44
CA ALA A 109 9.53 0.82 6.44
C ALA A 109 8.61 -0.03 5.56
N ILE A 110 7.42 0.52 5.25
CA ILE A 110 6.44 -0.09 4.37
C ILE A 110 6.37 0.72 3.07
N ASN A 111 6.27 0.03 1.93
CA ASN A 111 5.76 0.61 0.71
C ASN A 111 4.55 -0.20 0.24
N ILE A 112 3.45 0.47 -0.06
CA ILE A 112 2.20 -0.15 -0.49
C ILE A 112 1.61 0.61 -1.66
N THR A 113 1.31 -0.13 -2.72
CA THR A 113 0.56 0.37 -3.88
C THR A 113 -0.84 -0.21 -3.82
N LEU A 114 -1.84 0.65 -3.81
CA LEU A 114 -3.25 0.30 -3.81
C LEU A 114 -3.88 0.56 -5.17
N VAL A 115 -4.85 -0.25 -5.56
CA VAL A 115 -5.68 -0.05 -6.75
C VAL A 115 -7.16 -0.17 -6.36
N SER A 116 -8.03 0.57 -7.03
CA SER A 116 -9.48 0.43 -6.84
C SER A 116 -9.99 -0.76 -7.63
N GLU A 117 -10.63 -1.72 -6.95
CA GLU A 117 -11.35 -2.83 -7.57
C GLU A 117 -12.81 -2.82 -7.08
N GLY A 118 -13.72 -2.41 -7.95
CA GLY A 118 -15.10 -2.13 -7.56
C GLY A 118 -15.15 -1.01 -6.52
N ASN A 119 -15.73 -1.31 -5.35
CA ASN A 119 -15.89 -0.35 -4.25
C ASN A 119 -14.83 -0.49 -3.15
N ARG A 120 -13.73 -1.23 -3.40
CA ARG A 120 -12.69 -1.50 -2.41
C ARG A 120 -11.31 -1.16 -2.95
N LEU A 121 -10.44 -0.68 -2.08
CA LEU A 121 -9.01 -0.63 -2.37
C LEU A 121 -8.37 -2.00 -2.08
N LYS A 122 -7.46 -2.40 -2.96
CA LYS A 122 -6.74 -3.67 -2.91
C LYS A 122 -5.25 -3.46 -3.10
N ILE A 123 -4.45 -4.34 -2.51
CA ILE A 123 -3.00 -4.33 -2.65
C ILE A 123 -2.64 -4.76 -4.08
N TYR A 124 -2.04 -3.85 -4.82
CA TYR A 124 -1.34 -4.15 -6.07
C TYR A 124 0.08 -4.67 -5.81
N ASN A 125 0.79 -3.99 -4.90
CA ASN A 125 2.15 -4.33 -4.50
C ASN A 125 2.38 -3.91 -3.05
N PHE A 126 3.21 -4.66 -2.32
CA PHE A 126 3.54 -4.41 -0.93
C PHE A 126 4.93 -4.92 -0.58
N THR A 127 5.72 -4.09 0.09
CA THR A 127 7.04 -4.45 0.61
C THR A 127 7.22 -3.94 2.04
N VAL A 128 7.94 -4.73 2.84
CA VAL A 128 8.38 -4.37 4.20
C VAL A 128 9.88 -4.54 4.26
N THR A 129 10.58 -3.52 4.72
CA THR A 129 12.05 -3.53 4.87
C THR A 129 12.39 -3.12 6.29
N ARG A 130 13.31 -3.82 6.95
CA ARG A 130 13.80 -3.39 8.27
C ARG A 130 14.47 -2.02 8.15
N SER A 131 14.20 -1.16 9.12
CA SER A 131 14.84 0.16 9.24
C SER A 131 16.22 0.06 9.86
#